data_AF-A0A0U1KKV8-F1
#
_entry.id   AF-A0A0U1KKV8-F1
#
_cell.length_a   1.000
_cell.length_b   1.000
_cell.length_c   1.000
_cell.angle_alpha   90.00
_cell.angle_beta   90.00
_cell.angle_gamma   90.00
#
_symmetry.space_group_name_H-M   'P 1'
#
loop_
_entity.id
_entity.type
_entity.pdbx_description
1 polymer ?
#
loop_
_entity_poly.entity_id
_entity_poly.type
_entity_poly.pdbx_seq_one_letter_code
_entity_poly.pdbx_strand_id
1 'polypeptide(L)' 'MSVDPAQQKHVAKELRENFKHAGLTPEVIQADLAFSHEQYEETIKLGPTSDEEAVTRLRNYLEEKLIEQGKKPYNSNPQ' A
#
# COMPACT_ATOMS: atom_id res chain seq x y z
N MET A 1 10.30 13.54 -11.20
CA MET A 1 10.32 14.35 -9.96
C MET A 1 10.96 13.49 -8.89
N SER A 2 11.98 13.96 -8.17
CA SER A 2 12.64 13.16 -7.13
C SER A 2 11.73 13.11 -5.90
N VAL A 3 11.08 11.97 -5.68
CA VAL A 3 10.32 11.72 -4.44
C VAL A 3 11.31 11.77 -3.28
N ASP A 4 11.07 12.64 -2.31
CA ASP A 4 11.93 12.76 -1.14
C ASP A 4 12.02 11.39 -0.42
N PRO A 5 13.22 10.92 -0.05
CA PRO A 5 13.37 9.62 0.62
C PRO A 5 12.61 9.54 1.95
N ALA A 6 12.28 10.67 2.59
CA ALA A 6 11.37 10.69 3.72
C ALA A 6 9.94 10.35 3.28
N GLN A 7 9.44 10.96 2.20
CA GLN A 7 8.10 10.71 1.66
C GLN A 7 7.91 9.23 1.31
N GLN A 8 8.92 8.60 0.69
CA GLN A 8 8.86 7.17 0.37
C GLN A 8 8.73 6.30 1.63
N LYS A 9 9.49 6.60 2.68
CA LYS A 9 9.38 5.89 3.97
C LYS A 9 8.00 6.08 4.62
N HIS A 10 7.42 7.26 4.49
CA HIS A 10 6.08 7.54 4.98
C HIS A 10 5.02 6.71 4.26
N VAL A 11 5.05 6.68 2.92
CA VAL A 11 4.11 5.87 2.13
C VAL A 11 4.30 4.37 2.40
N ALA A 12 5.54 3.88 2.46
CA ALA A 12 5.80 2.47 2.79
C ALA A 12 5.25 2.08 4.17
N LYS A 13 5.39 2.97 5.16
CA LYS A 13 4.80 2.77 6.49
C LYS A 13 3.28 2.75 6.41
N GLU A 14 2.69 3.69 5.67
CA GLU A 14 1.25 3.78 5.48
C GLU A 14 0.66 2.48 4.94
N LEU A 15 1.21 1.97 3.84
CA LEU A 15 0.77 0.73 3.21
C LEU A 15 0.84 -0.46 4.18
N ARG A 16 1.95 -0.58 4.93
CA ARG A 16 2.13 -1.68 5.89
C ARG A 16 1.16 -1.61 7.06
N GLU A 17 0.90 -0.42 7.58
CA GLU A 17 -0.05 -0.25 8.68
C GLU A 17 -1.48 -0.48 8.22
N ASN A 18 -1.85 0.03 7.04
CA ASN A 18 -3.15 -0.24 6.42
C ASN A 18 -3.36 -1.72 6.14
N PHE A 19 -2.34 -2.39 5.61
CA PHE A 19 -2.35 -3.84 5.40
C PHE A 19 -2.64 -4.62 6.67
N LYS A 20 -1.87 -4.34 7.75
CA LYS A 20 -2.10 -4.97 9.06
C LYS A 20 -3.48 -4.64 9.62
N HIS A 21 -3.92 -3.40 9.48
CA HIS A 21 -5.20 -2.94 10.01
C HIS A 21 -6.38 -3.57 9.27
N ALA A 22 -6.24 -3.78 7.96
CA ALA A 22 -7.23 -4.45 7.13
C ALA A 22 -7.33 -5.95 7.42
N GLY A 23 -6.31 -6.54 8.06
CA GLY A 23 -6.29 -7.96 8.42
C GLY A 23 -6.24 -8.88 7.19
N LEU A 24 -5.67 -8.39 6.09
CA LEU A 24 -5.57 -9.12 4.82
C LEU A 24 -4.31 -9.98 4.79
N THR A 25 -4.28 -10.96 3.88
CA THR A 25 -3.05 -11.71 3.57
C THR A 25 -2.46 -11.23 2.24
N PRO A 26 -1.15 -11.44 2.03
CA PRO A 26 -0.51 -11.10 0.77
C PRO A 26 -1.16 -11.79 -0.44
N GLU A 27 -1.65 -13.01 -0.25
CA GLU A 27 -2.28 -13.82 -1.31
C GLU A 27 -3.59 -13.19 -1.80
N VAL A 28 -4.40 -12.64 -0.89
CA VAL A 28 -5.65 -11.94 -1.25
C VAL A 28 -5.34 -10.73 -2.13
N ILE A 29 -4.36 -9.94 -1.72
CA ILE A 29 -3.94 -8.74 -2.48
C ILE A 29 -3.38 -9.12 -3.85
N GLN A 30 -2.56 -10.16 -3.90
CA GLN A 30 -2.01 -10.68 -5.16
C GLN A 30 -3.12 -11.15 -6.10
N ALA A 31 -4.13 -11.85 -5.58
CA ALA A 31 -5.27 -12.30 -6.37
C ALA A 31 -6.16 -11.14 -6.85
N ASP A 32 -6.53 -10.21 -5.96
CA ASP A 32 -7.43 -9.09 -6.29
C ASP A 32 -6.79 -8.07 -7.23
N LEU A 33 -5.50 -7.76 -7.04
CA LEU A 33 -4.77 -6.76 -7.83
C LEU A 33 -4.00 -7.38 -9.01
N ALA A 34 -4.07 -8.70 -9.18
CA ALA A 34 -3.26 -9.47 -10.13
C ALA A 34 -1.75 -9.18 -10.00
N PHE A 35 -1.28 -8.95 -8.77
CA PHE A 35 0.14 -8.74 -8.50
C PHE A 35 0.89 -10.06 -8.46
N SER A 36 2.08 -10.07 -9.05
CA SER A 36 3.06 -11.11 -8.77
C SER A 36 3.62 -10.94 -7.35
N HIS A 37 4.16 -12.02 -6.77
CA HIS A 37 4.78 -11.97 -5.44
C HIS A 37 5.84 -10.86 -5.32
N GLU A 38 6.76 -10.79 -6.30
CA GLU A 38 7.81 -9.78 -6.36
C GLU A 38 7.24 -8.36 -6.47
N GLN A 39 6.22 -8.17 -7.31
CA GLN A 39 5.57 -6.87 -7.49
C GLN A 39 4.89 -6.40 -6.21
N TYR A 40 4.21 -7.31 -5.49
CA TYR A 40 3.63 -7.01 -4.19
C TYR A 40 4.72 -6.64 -3.16
N GLU A 41 5.80 -7.42 -3.09
CA GLU A 41 6.88 -7.17 -2.14
C GLU A 41 7.58 -5.83 -2.38
N GLU A 42 7.86 -5.48 -3.63
CA GLU A 42 8.43 -4.18 -3.99
C GLU A 42 7.45 -3.06 -3.64
N THR A 43 6.18 -3.20 -4.04
CA THR A 43 5.14 -2.18 -3.83
C THR A 43 4.90 -1.90 -2.35
N ILE A 44 4.75 -2.92 -1.50
CA ILE A 44 4.50 -2.73 -0.07
C ILE A 44 5.73 -2.21 0.70
N LYS A 45 6.92 -2.33 0.10
CA LYS A 45 8.17 -1.79 0.66
C LYS A 45 8.54 -0.42 0.07
N LEU A 46 7.83 0.06 -0.96
CA LEU A 46 8.33 1.10 -1.87
C LEU A 46 9.79 0.83 -2.23
N GLY A 47 10.06 -0.37 -2.72
CA GLY A 47 11.36 -0.74 -3.25
C GLY A 47 11.75 0.10 -4.47
N PRO A 48 13.02 0.08 -4.88
CA PRO A 48 13.55 0.93 -5.96
C PRO A 48 12.93 0.65 -7.33
N THR A 49 12.31 -0.52 -7.53
CA THR A 49 11.60 -0.87 -8.77
C THR A 49 10.09 -0.76 -8.64
N SER A 50 9.59 -0.13 -7.57
CA SER A 50 8.15 0.06 -7.37
C SER A 50 7.59 0.97 -8.45
N ASP A 51 6.50 0.51 -9.06
CA ASP A 51 5.76 1.31 -10.02
C ASP A 51 4.76 2.22 -9.29
N GLU A 52 4.72 3.51 -9.65
CA GLU A 52 3.79 4.47 -9.02
C GLU A 52 2.33 4.05 -9.19
N GLU A 53 1.99 3.38 -10.30
CA GLU A 53 0.65 2.86 -10.53
C GLU A 53 0.34 1.69 -9.58
N ALA A 54 1.29 0.77 -9.39
CA ALA A 54 1.14 -0.35 -8.47
C ALA A 54 0.98 0.14 -7.02
N VAL A 55 1.77 1.14 -6.61
CA VAL A 55 1.67 1.78 -5.28
C VAL A 55 0.29 2.40 -5.09
N THR A 56 -0.20 3.15 -6.08
CA THR A 56 -1.52 3.79 -6.03
C THR A 56 -2.63 2.74 -5.95
N ARG A 57 -2.56 1.67 -6.75
CA ARG A 57 -3.54 0.57 -6.72
C ARG A 57 -3.59 -0.12 -5.36
N LEU A 58 -2.44 -0.45 -4.78
CA LEU A 58 -2.37 -1.07 -3.46
C LEU A 58 -2.94 -0.15 -2.38
N ARG A 59 -2.61 1.15 -2.44
CA ARG A 59 -3.11 2.16 -1.50
C ARG A 59 -4.64 2.24 -1.54
N ASN A 60 -5.21 2.42 -2.73
CA ASN A 60 -6.65 2.55 -2.91
C ASN A 60 -7.37 1.28 -2.45
N TYR A 61 -6.86 0.11 -2.84
CA TYR A 61 -7.44 -1.16 -2.43
C TYR A 61 -7.46 -1.34 -0.90
N LEU A 62 -6.36 -1.01 -0.21
CA LEU A 62 -6.32 -1.07 1.25
C LEU A 62 -7.27 -0.06 1.90
N GLU A 63 -7.37 1.14 1.35
CA GLU A 63 -8.32 2.16 1.81
C GLU A 63 -9.77 1.69 1.65
N GLU A 64 -10.14 1.18 0.48
CA GLU A 64 -11.46 0.61 0.21
C GLU A 64 -11.77 -0.53 1.18
N LYS A 65 -10.85 -1.49 1.36
CA LYS A 65 -11.04 -2.61 2.30
C LYS A 65 -11.22 -2.16 3.74
N LEU A 66 -10.54 -1.09 4.15
CA LEU A 66 -10.71 -0.52 5.48
C LEU A 66 -12.06 0.18 5.63
N ILE A 67 -12.46 0.97 4.64
CA ILE A 67 -13.77 1.65 4.63
C ILE A 67 -14.91 0.62 4.63
N GLU A 68 -14.82 -0.43 3.82
CA GLU A 68 -15.77 -1.55 3.79
C GLU A 68 -15.91 -2.23 5.15
N GLN A 69 -14.82 -2.31 5.92
CA GLN A 69 -14.80 -2.84 7.29
C GLN A 69 -15.25 -1.82 8.36
N GLY A 70 -15.62 -0.59 7.97
CA GLY A 70 -15.92 0.50 8.90
C GLY A 70 -14.71 1.03 9.67
N LYS A 71 -13.50 0.70 9.21
CA LYS A 71 -12.21 1.15 9.77
C LYS A 71 -11.75 2.42 9.08
N LYS A 72 -10.92 3.19 9.78
CA LYS A 72 -10.29 4.38 9.19
C LYS A 72 -8.92 3.99 8.61
N PRO A 73 -8.63 4.33 7.34
CA PRO A 73 -7.30 4.18 6.81
C PRO A 73 -6.32 5.02 7.63
N TYR A 74 -5.16 4.44 7.89
CA TYR A 74 -3.99 5.20 8.29
C TYR A 74 -3.64 6.10 7.11
N ASN A 75 -3.99 7.38 7.22
CA ASN A 75 -3.65 8.40 6.25
C ASN A 75 -2.60 9.27 6.94
N SER A 76 -1.33 9.06 6.62
CA SER A 76 -0.25 9.92 7.12
C SER A 76 -0.05 11.08 6.17
N ASN A 77 -1.07 11.92 6.02
CA ASN A 77 -0.89 13.24 5.45
C ASN A 77 -1.44 14.28 6.43
N PRO A 78 -0.59 15.05 7.14
CA PRO A 78 -1.03 16.34 7.64
C PRO A 78 -1.37 17.19 6.41
N GLN A 79 -2.60 17.71 6.34
CA GLN A 79 -2.89 18.84 5.46
C GLN A 79 -2.00 20.03 5.80
#